data_AF-A0A938F255-F1
#
_entry.id   AF-A0A938F255-F1
#
_cell.length_a   1.000
_cell.length_b   1.000
_cell.length_c   1.000
_cell.angle_alpha   90.00
_cell.angle_beta   90.00
_cell.angle_gamma   90.00
#
_symmetry.space_group_name_H-M   'P 1'
#
loop_
_entity.id
_entity.type
_entity.pdbx_description
1 polymer ?
#
loop_
_entity_poly.entity_id
_entity_poly.type
_entity_poly.pdbx_seq_one_letter_code
_entity_poly.pdbx_strand_id
1 'polypeptide(L)' 'MSQESIQPKKEDEIYCPNCATPVKKEAVMCSYCKFMLKDFKAVQKLPRK' A
#
# COMPACT_ATOMS: atom_id res chain seq x y z
N MET A 1 13.97 -28.84 7.31
CA MET A 1 12.68 -28.20 6.95
C MET A 1 12.89 -26.71 7.02
N SER A 2 13.22 -26.11 5.88
CA SER A 2 13.63 -24.71 5.76
C SER A 2 12.40 -23.83 5.82
N GLN A 3 12.13 -23.22 6.97
CA GLN A 3 11.13 -22.16 7.08
C GLN A 3 11.78 -20.86 6.60
N GLU A 4 11.84 -20.70 5.28
CA GLU A 4 12.07 -19.40 4.67
C GLU A 4 10.77 -18.61 4.79
N SER A 5 10.55 -18.01 5.96
CA SER A 5 9.52 -17.00 6.11
C SER A 5 10.12 -15.70 5.59
N ILE A 6 10.00 -15.48 4.28
CA ILE A 6 10.16 -14.15 3.68
C ILE A 6 9.09 -13.28 4.36
N GLN A 7 9.48 -12.62 5.44
CA GLN A 7 8.68 -11.56 6.04
C GLN A 7 8.72 -10.42 5.02
N PRO A 8 7.61 -10.07 4.33
CA PRO A 8 7.60 -8.84 3.57
C PRO A 8 7.84 -7.72 4.57
N LYS A 9 9.01 -7.10 4.42
CA LYS A 9 9.44 -5.94 5.20
C LYS A 9 8.31 -4.92 5.14
N LYS A 10 8.04 -4.30 6.28
CA LYS A 10 7.03 -3.25 6.53
C LYS A 10 7.32 -1.95 5.75
N GLU A 11 7.57 -2.07 4.45
CA GLU A 11 7.90 -0.97 3.54
C GLU A 11 6.69 -0.63 2.63
N ASP A 12 5.64 -1.45 2.68
CA ASP A 12 4.41 -1.27 1.92
C ASP A 12 3.36 -0.46 2.71
N GLU A 13 3.76 0.50 3.54
CA GLU A 13 2.85 1.41 4.23
C GLU A 13 2.99 2.82 3.64
N ILE A 14 1.89 3.39 3.16
CA ILE A 14 1.81 4.75 2.63
C ILE A 14 0.98 5.62 3.58
N TYR A 15 1.13 6.93 3.50
CA TYR A 15 0.28 7.85 4.25
C TYR A 15 -0.94 8.23 3.40
N CYS A 16 -2.12 8.23 4.02
CA CYS A 16 -3.34 8.67 3.35
C CYS A 16 -3.23 10.17 2.99
N PRO A 17 -3.50 10.59 1.74
CA PRO A 17 -3.41 12.00 1.34
C PRO A 17 -4.49 12.89 1.97
N ASN A 18 -5.56 12.30 2.52
CA ASN A 18 -6.67 13.02 3.11
C ASN A 18 -6.50 13.27 4.62
N CYS A 19 -5.99 12.28 5.36
CA CYS A 19 -5.92 12.33 6.83
C CYS A 19 -4.52 12.04 7.40
N ALA A 20 -3.51 11.87 6.53
CA ALA A 20 -2.13 11.53 6.90
C ALA A 20 -1.98 10.29 7.79
N THR A 21 -2.97 9.39 7.81
CA THR A 21 -2.88 8.16 8.60
C THR A 21 -2.13 7.08 7.82
N PRO A 22 -1.24 6.29 8.45
CA PRO A 22 -0.57 5.16 7.81
C PRO A 22 -1.61 4.12 7.36
N VAL A 23 -1.50 3.71 6.10
CA VAL A 23 -2.36 2.73 5.43
C VAL A 23 -1.52 1.84 4.53
N LYS A 24 -1.94 0.60 4.30
CA LYS A 24 -1.19 -0.29 3.42
C LYS A 24 -1.21 0.23 1.98
N LYS A 25 -0.09 0.09 1.29
CA LYS A 25 0.11 0.37 -0.12
C LYS A 25 -0.78 -0.49 -1.00
N GLU A 26 -1.30 -1.63 -0.51
CA GLU A 26 -2.34 -2.47 -1.16
C GLU A 26 -3.77 -2.21 -0.65
N ALA A 27 -3.97 -1.41 0.41
CA ALA A 27 -5.30 -0.97 0.86
C ALA A 27 -6.04 -0.07 -0.16
N VAL A 28 -7.17 -0.54 -0.69
CA VAL A 28 -8.00 0.20 -1.68
C VAL A 28 -8.64 1.46 -1.06
N MET A 29 -8.75 1.51 0.27
CA MET A 29 -9.45 2.55 1.01
C MET A 29 -8.77 2.78 2.36
N CYS A 30 -8.74 4.04 2.82
CA CYS A 30 -8.23 4.37 4.14
C CYS A 30 -9.19 3.91 5.24
N SER A 31 -8.71 3.09 6.17
CA SER A 31 -9.51 2.56 7.28
C SER A 31 -10.00 3.62 8.28
N TYR A 32 -9.39 4.81 8.26
CA TYR A 32 -9.70 5.90 9.21
C TYR A 32 -10.69 6.90 8.62
N CYS A 33 -10.31 7.58 7.53
CA CYS A 33 -11.12 8.61 6.90
C CYS A 33 -12.02 8.10 5.76
N LYS A 34 -11.94 6.81 5.41
CA LYS A 34 -12.74 6.20 4.33
C LYS A 34 -12.45 6.76 2.92
N PHE A 35 -11.31 7.42 2.73
CA PHE A 35 -10.88 7.93 1.42
C PHE A 35 -10.44 6.79 0.49
N MET A 36 -10.82 6.84 -0.79
CA MET A 36 -10.41 5.86 -1.79
C MET A 36 -8.98 6.09 -2.26
N LEU A 37 -8.12 5.08 -2.07
CA LEU A 37 -6.71 5.07 -2.48
C LEU A 37 -6.50 4.33 -3.80
N LYS A 38 -7.57 3.76 -4.37
CA LYS A 38 -7.56 2.94 -5.59
C LYS A 38 -6.92 3.67 -6.78
N ASP A 39 -7.24 4.95 -6.95
CA ASP A 39 -6.75 5.77 -8.07
C ASP A 39 -5.27 6.13 -7.95
N PHE A 40 -4.70 6.13 -6.74
CA PHE A 40 -3.28 6.45 -6.52
C PHE A 40 -2.32 5.28 -6.80
N LYS A 41 -2.83 4.05 -6.93
CA LYS A 41 -1.99 2.84 -7.12
C LYS A 41 -1.70 2.48 -8.56
N ALA A 42 -2.45 3.06 -9.50
CA ALA A 42 -2.31 2.76 -10.92
C ALA A 42 -0.95 3.18 -11.50
N VAL A 43 -0.19 4.03 -10.80
CA VAL A 43 1.11 4.54 -11.28
C VAL A 43 2.28 3.60 -10.99
N GLN A 44 2.15 2.61 -10.10
CA GLN A 44 3.29 1.77 -9.67
C GLN A 44 3.49 0.47 -10.44
N LYS A 45 2.69 0.19 -11.48
CA LYS A 45 2.88 -0.96 -12.37
C LYS A 45 2.75 -0.57 -13.83
N LEU A 46 3.71 0.19 -14.36
CA LEU A 46 3.98 0.14 -15.80
C LEU A 46 5.45 -0.23 -16.00
N PRO A 47 5.78 -1.48 -16.37
CA PRO A 47 7.09 -1.78 -16.91
C PRO A 47 7.23 -1.00 -18.22
N ARG A 48 8.29 -0.19 -18.32
CA ARG A 48 8.69 0.49 -19.56
C ARG A 48 8.82 -0.57 -20.67
N LYS A 49 8.17 -0.33 -21.81
CA LYS A 49 8.46 -1.04 -23.06
C LYS A 49 8.92 -0.03 -24.09
#